data_AF-A0A254SZS7-F1
#
_entry.id   AF-A0A254SZS7-F1
#
_cell.length_a   1.000
_cell.length_b   1.000
_cell.length_c   1.000
_cell.angle_alpha   90.00
_cell.angle_beta   90.00
_cell.angle_gamma   90.00
#
_symmetry.space_group_name_H-M   'P 1'
#
loop_
_entity.id
_entity.type
_entity.pdbx_description
1 polymer ?
#
loop_
_entity_poly.entity_id
_entity_poly.type
_entity_poly.pdbx_seq_one_letter_code
_entity_poly.pdbx_strand_id
1 'polypeptide(L)'
;MILLLSATGVFAEDMIATASNGSTVILHDNGRWEYHQNNSKIRDVRPSAIPEDAKFQITVQYESANKIKKDIRMMMDGEFATEEEIRDSLRKVPKGGMVYFQVPTKQIKPGYTRELTYYIYDKGKKPIFSQTARDSEAKPTVESSKVSNLMVVPLYAKPKSKVLKAKVVSESARQTLEFDIPIK
;
A
#
# COMPACT_ATOMS: atom_id res chain seq x y z
N MET A 1 -4.25 -25.17 -49.72
CA MET A 1 -3.53 -24.12 -48.95
C MET A 1 -4.39 -23.78 -47.75
N ILE A 2 -3.97 -24.16 -46.54
CA ILE A 2 -4.74 -24.01 -45.30
C ILE A 2 -4.64 -22.55 -44.85
N LEU A 3 -5.78 -21.90 -44.66
CA LEU A 3 -5.88 -20.54 -44.15
C LEU A 3 -5.80 -20.62 -42.61
N LEU A 4 -4.64 -20.26 -42.04
CA LEU A 4 -4.49 -20.10 -40.59
C LEU A 4 -5.19 -18.80 -40.17
N LEU A 5 -6.27 -18.92 -39.39
CA LEU A 5 -6.77 -17.81 -38.57
C LEU A 5 -5.82 -17.62 -37.39
N SER A 6 -5.07 -16.53 -37.38
CA SER A 6 -4.31 -16.08 -36.21
C SER A 6 -5.27 -15.37 -35.26
N ALA A 7 -5.63 -16.01 -34.14
CA ALA A 7 -6.31 -15.35 -33.03
C ALA A 7 -5.30 -14.39 -32.36
N THR A 8 -5.47 -13.09 -32.55
CA THR A 8 -4.74 -12.07 -31.79
C THR A 8 -5.27 -12.07 -30.36
N GLY A 9 -4.50 -12.66 -29.44
CA GLY A 9 -4.73 -12.51 -28.01
C GLY A 9 -4.58 -11.04 -27.63
N VAL A 10 -5.65 -10.41 -27.15
CA VAL A 10 -5.58 -9.11 -26.51
C VAL A 10 -5.08 -9.36 -25.08
N PHE A 11 -3.79 -9.14 -24.86
CA PHE A 11 -3.26 -9.00 -23.51
C PHE A 11 -3.63 -7.59 -23.03
N ALA A 12 -4.41 -7.51 -21.94
CA ALA A 12 -4.67 -6.24 -21.29
C ALA A 12 -3.38 -5.77 -20.60
N GLU A 13 -2.77 -4.70 -21.12
CA GLU A 13 -1.55 -4.09 -20.58
C GLU A 13 -1.89 -3.15 -19.42
N ASP A 14 -0.97 -3.02 -18.45
CA ASP A 14 -1.07 -2.08 -17.34
C ASP A 14 -1.32 -0.65 -17.84
N MET A 15 -2.31 0.05 -17.27
CA MET A 15 -2.59 1.43 -17.63
C MET A 15 -1.79 2.39 -16.76
N ILE A 16 -0.84 3.11 -17.36
CA ILE A 16 -0.02 4.10 -16.67
C ILE A 16 -0.52 5.51 -17.00
N ALA A 17 -0.84 6.30 -15.97
CA ALA A 17 -1.21 7.70 -16.11
C ALA A 17 -0.27 8.59 -15.28
N THR A 18 0.50 9.44 -15.95
CA THR A 18 1.38 10.43 -15.30
C THR A 18 0.73 11.81 -15.33
N ALA A 19 0.49 12.38 -14.15
CA ALA A 19 -0.05 13.73 -14.02
C ALA A 19 1.07 14.79 -14.11
N SER A 20 0.69 16.03 -14.45
CA SER A 20 1.62 17.16 -14.63
C SER A 20 2.41 17.55 -13.37
N ASN A 21 1.99 17.08 -12.20
CA ASN A 21 2.69 17.22 -10.92
C ASN A 21 3.74 16.10 -10.68
N GLY A 22 3.99 15.25 -11.67
CA GLY A 22 4.94 14.15 -11.61
C GLY A 22 4.45 12.92 -10.85
N SER A 23 3.18 12.86 -10.45
CA SER A 23 2.63 11.62 -9.91
C SER A 23 2.32 10.62 -11.02
N THR A 24 2.61 9.35 -10.79
CA THR A 24 2.30 8.25 -11.71
C THR A 24 1.32 7.30 -11.05
N VAL A 25 0.20 7.05 -11.70
CA VAL A 25 -0.76 6.01 -11.35
C VAL A 25 -0.50 4.83 -12.27
N ILE A 26 -0.29 3.64 -11.72
CA ILE A 26 -0.26 2.38 -12.48
C ILE A 26 -1.50 1.60 -12.08
N LEU A 27 -2.37 1.31 -13.04
CA LEU A 27 -3.48 0.38 -12.85
C LEU A 27 -3.09 -0.97 -13.44
N HIS A 28 -2.97 -1.95 -12.57
CA HIS A 28 -2.65 -3.34 -12.89
C HIS A 28 -3.90 -4.07 -13.39
N ASP A 29 -3.68 -5.09 -14.21
CA ASP A 29 -4.67 -6.01 -14.75
C ASP A 29 -5.63 -6.63 -13.70
N ASN A 30 -5.14 -6.85 -12.48
CA ASN A 30 -5.89 -7.39 -11.34
C ASN A 30 -6.73 -6.34 -10.57
N GLY A 31 -6.81 -5.10 -11.06
CA GLY A 31 -7.54 -3.99 -10.42
C GLY A 31 -6.80 -3.32 -9.26
N ARG A 32 -5.55 -3.71 -8.99
CA ARG A 32 -4.63 -3.01 -8.09
C ARG A 32 -4.20 -1.70 -8.74
N TRP A 33 -4.15 -0.64 -7.95
CA TRP A 33 -3.59 0.62 -8.39
C TRP A 33 -2.38 0.95 -7.53
N GLU A 34 -1.33 1.47 -8.16
CA GLU A 34 -0.13 1.97 -7.50
C GLU A 34 -0.03 3.47 -7.76
N TYR A 35 0.21 4.24 -6.71
CA TYR A 35 0.43 5.68 -6.82
C TYR A 35 1.86 6.00 -6.42
N HIS A 36 2.63 6.46 -7.39
CA HIS A 36 3.97 6.98 -7.22
C HIS A 36 3.88 8.49 -7.13
N GLN A 37 4.17 9.07 -5.96
CA GLN A 37 4.34 10.52 -5.86
C GLN A 37 5.82 10.86 -5.97
N ASN A 38 6.16 11.57 -7.05
CA ASN A 38 7.51 12.07 -7.24
C ASN A 38 7.80 13.17 -6.20
N ASN A 39 9.04 13.16 -5.70
CA ASN A 39 9.58 13.96 -4.59
C ASN A 39 9.57 15.48 -4.86
N SER A 40 8.39 16.09 -5.03
CA SER A 40 8.23 17.51 -5.38
C SER A 40 8.57 18.50 -4.26
N LYS A 41 9.04 18.01 -3.09
CA LYS A 41 9.49 18.85 -1.97
C LYS A 41 10.86 18.49 -1.41
N ILE A 42 11.71 17.80 -2.17
CA ILE A 42 13.14 17.82 -1.84
C ILE A 42 13.71 19.13 -2.37
N ARG A 43 13.85 20.10 -1.46
CA ARG A 43 14.58 21.34 -1.74
C ARG A 43 16.03 20.95 -2.04
N ASP A 44 16.37 21.02 -3.33
CA ASP A 44 17.72 20.93 -3.88
C ASP A 44 18.37 19.53 -3.98
N VAL A 45 17.78 18.64 -4.79
CA VAL A 45 18.55 17.63 -5.54
C VAL A 45 17.91 17.40 -6.89
N ARG A 46 18.70 17.54 -7.96
CA ARG A 46 18.29 17.13 -9.31
C ARG A 46 17.83 15.67 -9.25
N PRO A 47 16.69 15.27 -9.86
CA PRO A 47 16.21 13.88 -9.83
C PRO A 47 17.22 12.83 -10.33
N SER A 48 18.24 13.26 -11.08
CA SER A 48 19.37 12.45 -11.56
C SER A 48 20.50 12.22 -10.54
N ALA A 49 20.47 12.89 -9.37
CA ALA A 49 21.54 12.86 -8.38
C ALA A 49 21.26 11.94 -7.17
N ILE A 50 20.04 11.36 -7.08
CA ILE A 50 19.75 10.33 -6.08
C ILE A 50 20.12 8.99 -6.71
N PRO A 51 21.22 8.34 -6.27
CA PRO A 51 21.58 7.04 -6.81
C PRO A 51 20.43 6.05 -6.54
N GLU A 52 20.17 5.15 -7.50
CA GLU A 52 18.95 4.33 -7.50
C GLU A 52 18.78 3.48 -6.25
N ASP A 53 19.91 3.12 -5.63
CA ASP A 53 20.00 2.34 -4.41
C ASP A 53 19.61 3.14 -3.15
N ALA A 54 19.48 4.47 -3.25
CA ALA A 54 18.98 5.38 -2.24
C ALA A 54 17.51 5.80 -2.47
N LYS A 55 16.90 5.44 -3.61
CA LYS A 55 15.47 5.67 -3.86
C LYS A 55 14.66 4.68 -3.02
N PHE A 56 13.92 5.18 -2.03
CA PHE A 56 13.01 4.37 -1.21
C PHE A 56 11.57 4.59 -1.67
N GLN A 57 10.93 3.53 -2.17
CA GLN A 57 9.58 3.60 -2.75
C GLN A 57 8.59 2.88 -1.83
N ILE A 58 7.63 3.61 -1.29
CA ILE A 58 6.54 3.06 -0.48
C ILE A 58 5.25 3.11 -1.30
N THR A 59 4.56 1.98 -1.38
CA THR A 59 3.20 1.88 -1.90
C THR A 59 2.23 1.85 -0.72
N VAL A 60 1.12 2.58 -0.81
CA VAL A 60 0.11 2.60 0.25
C VAL A 60 -1.21 2.08 -0.28
N GLN A 61 -1.77 1.08 0.39
CA GLN A 61 -3.03 0.45 0.01
C GLN A 61 -4.05 0.56 1.14
N TYR A 62 -5.31 0.79 0.78
CA TYR A 62 -6.43 0.76 1.71
C TYR A 62 -7.36 -0.39 1.37
N GLU A 63 -7.80 -1.09 2.40
CA GLU A 63 -8.74 -2.18 2.30
C GLU A 63 -9.93 -1.93 3.24
N SER A 64 -11.14 -1.93 2.68
CA SER A 64 -12.34 -1.63 3.45
C SER A 64 -12.71 -2.77 4.40
N ALA A 65 -13.30 -2.44 5.55
CA ALA A 65 -13.76 -3.44 6.52
C ALA A 65 -14.72 -4.45 5.90
N ASN A 66 -15.54 -4.04 4.93
CA ASN A 66 -16.48 -4.93 4.24
C ASN A 66 -15.75 -5.95 3.37
N LYS A 67 -14.70 -5.51 2.64
CA LYS A 67 -13.86 -6.42 1.85
C LYS A 67 -13.17 -7.43 2.75
N ILE A 68 -12.48 -6.97 3.80
CA ILE A 68 -11.78 -7.84 4.75
C ILE A 68 -12.72 -8.88 5.35
N LYS A 69 -13.93 -8.48 5.75
CA LYS A 69 -14.95 -9.41 6.28
C LYS A 69 -15.38 -10.44 5.25
N LYS A 70 -15.56 -10.03 3.98
CA LYS A 70 -15.92 -10.95 2.90
C LYS A 70 -14.81 -11.97 2.67
N ASP A 71 -13.56 -11.51 2.64
CA ASP A 71 -12.39 -12.35 2.36
C ASP A 71 -12.13 -13.34 3.50
N ILE A 72 -12.24 -12.90 4.76
CA ILE A 72 -12.18 -13.80 5.94
C ILE A 72 -13.28 -14.85 5.91
N ARG A 73 -14.53 -14.44 5.62
CA ARG A 73 -15.64 -15.39 5.55
C ARG A 73 -15.39 -16.45 4.48
N MET A 74 -14.99 -16.04 3.28
CA MET A 74 -14.70 -16.96 2.18
C MET A 74 -13.56 -17.93 2.52
N MET A 75 -12.50 -17.45 3.17
CA MET A 75 -11.38 -18.29 3.62
C MET A 75 -11.85 -19.33 4.65
N MET A 76 -12.58 -18.90 5.68
CA MET A 76 -13.05 -19.79 6.74
C MET A 76 -14.13 -20.77 6.28
N ASP A 77 -15.00 -20.37 5.36
CA ASP A 77 -15.95 -21.26 4.69
C ASP A 77 -15.18 -22.36 3.92
N GLY A 78 -14.07 -22.01 3.26
CA GLY A 78 -13.20 -22.96 2.57
C GLY A 78 -12.44 -23.91 3.52
N GLU A 79 -12.21 -23.49 4.76
CA GLU A 79 -11.62 -24.29 5.83
C GLU A 79 -12.67 -25.11 6.62
N PHE A 80 -13.94 -25.09 6.21
CA PHE A 80 -15.06 -25.75 6.89
C PHE A 80 -15.25 -25.30 8.35
N ALA A 81 -14.92 -24.05 8.66
CA ALA A 81 -15.14 -23.48 9.98
C ALA A 81 -16.64 -23.38 10.32
N THR A 82 -16.96 -23.42 11.61
CA THR A 82 -18.33 -23.26 12.09
C THR A 82 -18.80 -21.80 11.99
N GLU A 83 -20.11 -21.57 11.93
CA GLU A 83 -20.68 -20.21 11.88
C GLU A 83 -20.32 -19.38 13.14
N GLU A 84 -20.08 -20.04 14.28
CA GLU A 84 -19.62 -19.38 15.51
C GLU A 84 -18.18 -18.88 15.37
N GLU A 85 -17.27 -19.70 14.85
CA GLU A 85 -15.88 -19.33 14.59
C GLU A 85 -15.79 -18.20 13.56
N ILE A 86 -16.60 -18.26 12.49
CA ILE A 86 -16.68 -17.20 11.48
C ILE A 86 -17.10 -15.90 12.16
N ARG A 87 -18.18 -15.92 12.96
CA ARG A 87 -18.68 -14.72 13.64
C ARG A 87 -17.63 -14.10 14.55
N ASP A 88 -16.90 -14.91 15.30
CA ASP A 88 -15.87 -14.43 16.22
C ASP A 88 -14.65 -13.84 15.48
N SER A 89 -14.27 -14.40 14.33
CA SER A 89 -13.26 -13.81 13.46
C SER A 89 -13.71 -12.47 12.86
N LEU A 90 -14.96 -12.38 12.39
CA LEU A 90 -15.51 -11.14 11.82
C LEU A 90 -15.61 -9.99 12.82
N ARG A 91 -15.73 -10.29 14.13
CA ARG A 91 -15.72 -9.29 15.21
C ARG A 91 -14.35 -8.66 15.43
N LYS A 92 -13.26 -9.37 15.10
CA LYS A 92 -11.89 -8.87 15.21
C LYS A 92 -11.52 -7.88 14.10
N VAL A 93 -12.32 -7.80 13.03
CA VAL A 93 -12.05 -6.91 11.89
C VAL A 93 -12.21 -5.43 12.29
N PRO A 94 -11.19 -4.59 12.06
CA PRO A 94 -11.28 -3.15 12.33
C PRO A 94 -12.42 -2.50 11.54
N LYS A 95 -13.25 -1.70 12.22
CA LYS A 95 -14.48 -1.13 11.62
C LYS A 95 -14.22 -0.19 10.45
N GLY A 96 -13.05 0.44 10.42
CA GLY A 96 -12.60 1.36 9.38
C GLY A 96 -11.75 0.73 8.30
N GLY A 97 -11.44 -0.56 8.38
CA GLY A 97 -10.56 -1.24 7.43
C GLY A 97 -9.09 -1.20 7.84
N MET A 98 -8.22 -1.46 6.88
CA MET A 98 -6.77 -1.59 7.07
C MET A 98 -6.04 -0.70 6.06
N VAL A 99 -4.92 -0.11 6.48
CA VAL A 99 -3.99 0.59 5.60
C VAL A 99 -2.64 -0.12 5.64
N TYR A 100 -2.14 -0.49 4.46
CA TYR A 100 -0.88 -1.21 4.30
C TYR A 100 0.14 -0.26 3.68
N PHE A 101 1.27 -0.07 4.37
CA PHE A 101 2.46 0.57 3.82
C PHE A 101 3.41 -0.54 3.36
N GLN A 102 3.71 -0.56 2.07
CA GLN A 102 4.40 -1.65 1.41
C GLN A 102 5.64 -1.17 0.67
N VAL A 103 6.64 -2.05 0.57
CA VAL A 103 7.87 -1.81 -0.18
C VAL A 103 8.25 -3.09 -0.92
N PRO A 104 8.85 -3.00 -2.11
CA PRO A 104 9.59 -4.11 -2.68
C PRO A 104 10.64 -4.64 -1.69
N THR A 105 10.57 -5.93 -1.33
CA THR A 105 11.43 -6.56 -0.31
C THR A 105 12.91 -6.34 -0.58
N LYS A 106 13.31 -6.29 -1.86
CA LYS A 106 14.69 -6.00 -2.31
C LYS A 106 15.25 -4.64 -1.82
N GLN A 107 14.39 -3.70 -1.43
CA GLN A 107 14.82 -2.40 -0.92
C GLN A 107 15.21 -2.46 0.56
N ILE A 108 14.80 -3.50 1.29
CA ILE A 108 15.20 -3.74 2.69
C ILE A 108 16.58 -4.40 2.65
N LYS A 109 17.62 -3.63 2.97
CA LYS A 109 19.01 -4.09 2.92
C LYS A 109 19.44 -4.61 4.30
N PRO A 110 19.93 -5.85 4.41
CA PRO A 110 20.47 -6.37 5.66
C PRO A 110 21.58 -5.46 6.21
N GLY A 111 21.54 -5.15 7.51
CA GLY A 111 22.51 -4.25 8.16
C GLY A 111 22.30 -2.76 7.92
N TYR A 112 21.33 -2.37 7.08
CA TYR A 112 20.94 -0.98 6.87
C TYR A 112 19.48 -0.78 7.31
N THR A 113 19.30 -0.42 8.57
CA THR A 113 17.99 -0.22 9.17
C THR A 113 17.57 1.24 9.10
N ARG A 114 16.39 1.50 8.53
CA ARG A 114 15.73 2.81 8.55
C ARG A 114 14.61 2.81 9.57
N GLU A 115 14.59 3.86 10.38
CA GLU A 115 13.49 4.16 11.28
C GLU A 115 12.53 5.11 10.58
N LEU A 116 11.26 4.71 10.53
CA LEU A 116 10.20 5.37 9.79
C LEU A 116 9.02 5.63 10.71
N THR A 117 8.55 6.88 10.73
CA THR A 117 7.37 7.27 11.49
C THR A 117 6.18 7.46 10.55
N TYR A 118 5.15 6.66 10.75
CA TYR A 118 3.93 6.59 9.95
C TYR A 118 2.83 7.39 10.61
N TYR A 119 2.16 8.23 9.83
CA TYR A 119 0.99 9.00 10.25
C TYR A 119 -0.16 8.74 9.28
N ILE A 120 -1.38 8.62 9.80
CA ILE A 120 -2.60 8.63 9.00
C ILE A 120 -3.52 9.74 9.51
N TYR A 121 -4.12 10.48 8.59
CA TYR A 121 -5.08 11.55 8.82
C TYR A 121 -6.35 11.23 8.03
N ASP A 122 -7.50 11.41 8.67
CA ASP A 122 -8.82 11.27 8.02
C ASP A 122 -9.39 12.65 7.68
N LYS A 123 -9.87 13.37 8.70
CA LYS A 123 -10.35 14.75 8.57
C LYS A 123 -9.66 15.64 9.60
N GLY A 124 -8.96 16.67 9.13
CA GLY A 124 -8.31 17.68 9.96
C GLY A 124 -6.79 17.50 10.09
N LYS A 125 -6.20 18.25 11.03
CA LYS A 125 -4.73 18.35 11.20
C LYS A 125 -4.14 17.35 12.21
N LYS A 126 -4.98 16.68 13.00
CA LYS A 126 -4.54 15.69 13.99
C LYS A 126 -4.52 14.30 13.35
N PRO A 127 -3.43 13.54 13.50
CA PRO A 127 -3.39 12.17 12.98
C PRO A 127 -4.34 11.27 13.78
N ILE A 128 -5.02 10.37 13.08
CA ILE A 128 -5.81 9.27 13.69
C ILE A 128 -4.93 8.06 14.03
N PHE A 129 -3.70 8.04 13.52
CA PHE A 129 -2.69 7.03 13.80
C PHE A 129 -1.29 7.65 13.72
N SER A 130 -0.41 7.24 14.63
CA SER A 130 1.02 7.57 14.62
C SER A 130 1.82 6.44 15.23
N GLN A 131 2.80 5.91 14.51
CA GLN A 131 3.71 4.89 15.04
C GLN A 131 5.05 4.94 14.33
N THR A 132 6.12 4.69 15.07
CA THR A 132 7.47 4.51 14.51
C THR A 132 7.81 3.03 14.46
N ALA A 133 8.38 2.58 13.34
CA ALA A 133 8.86 1.21 13.15
C ALA A 133 10.12 1.20 12.29
N ARG A 134 10.86 0.09 12.38
CA ARG A 134 12.07 -0.15 11.60
C ARG A 134 11.74 -0.95 10.35
N ASP A 135 12.35 -0.59 9.21
CA ASP A 135 12.15 -1.36 7.96
C ASP A 135 12.68 -2.80 8.06
N SER A 136 13.62 -3.08 8.96
CA SER A 136 14.09 -4.44 9.29
C SER A 136 13.04 -5.33 9.96
N GLU A 137 11.98 -4.75 10.52
CA GLU A 137 10.85 -5.48 11.13
C GLU A 137 9.75 -5.80 10.12
N ALA A 138 9.88 -5.31 8.89
CA ALA A 138 8.92 -5.53 7.83
C ALA A 138 8.82 -7.02 7.48
N LYS A 139 7.60 -7.49 7.28
CA LYS A 139 7.32 -8.88 6.94
C LYS A 139 6.88 -8.99 5.49
N PRO A 140 7.34 -9.99 4.73
CA PRO A 140 6.79 -10.27 3.41
C PRO A 140 5.26 -10.41 3.45
N THR A 141 4.60 -9.95 2.38
CA THR A 141 3.16 -10.16 2.19
C THR A 141 2.84 -11.64 2.03
N VAL A 142 1.63 -12.05 2.40
CA VAL A 142 1.21 -13.46 2.28
C VAL A 142 1.10 -13.85 0.80
N GLU A 143 0.67 -12.92 -0.06
CA GLU A 143 0.53 -13.19 -1.50
C GLU A 143 1.87 -13.16 -2.26
N SER A 144 2.92 -12.57 -1.68
CA SER A 144 4.20 -12.42 -2.38
C SER A 144 5.41 -12.22 -1.45
N SER A 145 6.50 -12.95 -1.74
CA SER A 145 7.80 -12.69 -1.11
C SER A 145 8.50 -11.43 -1.65
N LYS A 146 8.04 -10.88 -2.79
CA LYS A 146 8.65 -9.72 -3.46
C LYS A 146 8.23 -8.38 -2.86
N VAL A 147 7.16 -8.35 -2.07
CA VAL A 147 6.63 -7.16 -1.40
C VAL A 147 6.60 -7.44 0.10
N SER A 148 7.03 -6.46 0.89
CA SER A 148 6.99 -6.52 2.35
C SER A 148 6.12 -5.40 2.91
N ASN A 149 5.34 -5.73 3.93
CA ASN A 149 4.59 -4.77 4.72
C ASN A 149 5.54 -4.10 5.71
N LEU A 150 5.81 -2.83 5.49
CA LEU A 150 6.54 -1.97 6.43
C LEU A 150 5.69 -1.66 7.67
N MET A 151 4.40 -1.40 7.46
CA MET A 151 3.44 -1.10 8.52
C MET A 151 2.04 -1.51 8.08
N VAL A 152 1.28 -2.11 8.98
CA VAL A 152 -0.11 -2.47 8.78
C VAL A 152 -0.94 -1.78 9.85
N VAL A 153 -1.82 -0.88 9.43
CA VAL A 153 -2.55 0.01 10.34
C VAL A 153 -4.03 -0.36 10.39
N PRO A 154 -4.53 -0.87 11.53
CA PRO A 154 -5.95 -1.07 11.74
C PRO A 154 -6.65 0.27 12.00
N LEU A 155 -7.67 0.57 11.20
CA LEU A 155 -8.53 1.74 11.41
C LEU A 155 -9.71 1.32 12.30
N TYR A 156 -9.69 1.72 13.57
CA TYR A 156 -10.74 1.35 14.53
C TYR A 156 -12.07 2.10 14.32
N ALA A 157 -12.03 3.24 13.64
CA ALA A 157 -13.20 4.03 13.27
C ALA A 157 -13.33 4.12 11.74
N LYS A 158 -14.57 4.13 11.24
CA LYS A 158 -14.84 4.36 9.82
C LYS A 158 -14.30 5.74 9.42
N PRO A 159 -13.49 5.83 8.34
CA PRO A 159 -13.09 7.11 7.81
C PRO A 159 -14.28 7.99 7.46
N LYS A 160 -14.15 9.28 7.75
CA LYS A 160 -15.17 10.31 7.48
C LYS A 160 -14.93 11.02 6.15
N SER A 161 -13.69 11.05 5.68
CA SER A 161 -13.32 11.61 4.39
C SER A 161 -13.47 10.58 3.26
N LYS A 162 -13.42 11.04 2.00
CA LYS A 162 -13.29 10.16 0.82
C LYS A 162 -11.83 9.79 0.53
N VAL A 163 -10.88 10.46 1.19
CA VAL A 163 -9.44 10.33 0.97
C VAL A 163 -8.72 10.48 2.31
N LEU A 164 -8.01 9.45 2.75
CA LEU A 164 -7.09 9.55 3.88
C LEU A 164 -5.80 10.19 3.40
N LYS A 165 -5.15 10.96 4.26
CA LYS A 165 -3.77 11.39 4.03
C LYS A 165 -2.85 10.52 4.86
N ALA A 166 -1.81 9.97 4.25
CA ALA A 166 -0.73 9.34 4.98
C ALA A 166 0.55 10.15 4.85
N LYS A 167 1.39 10.09 5.89
CA LYS A 167 2.70 10.71 5.89
C LYS A 167 3.70 9.73 6.49
N VAL A 168 4.82 9.51 5.82
CA VAL A 168 5.94 8.71 6.32
C VAL A 168 7.15 9.61 6.46
N VAL A 169 7.74 9.63 7.65
CA VAL A 169 8.89 10.49 7.98
C VAL A 169 10.07 9.61 8.32
N SER A 170 11.20 9.84 7.66
CA SER A 170 12.50 9.29 8.06
C SER A 170 13.33 10.44 8.62
N GLU A 171 13.52 10.46 9.94
CA GLU A 171 14.30 11.50 10.62
C GLU A 171 15.78 11.40 10.24
N SER A 172 16.32 10.17 10.15
CA SER A 172 17.72 9.93 9.79
C SER A 172 18.06 10.38 8.36
N ALA A 173 17.14 10.18 7.42
CA ALA A 173 17.29 10.63 6.04
C ALA A 173 16.78 12.07 5.80
N ARG A 174 16.15 12.71 6.80
CA ARG A 174 15.42 13.98 6.67
C ARG A 174 14.42 13.97 5.50
N GLN A 175 13.76 12.83 5.30
CA GLN A 175 12.81 12.62 4.21
C GLN A 175 11.38 12.58 4.74
N THR A 176 10.47 13.18 3.99
CA THR A 176 9.03 13.11 4.25
C THR A 176 8.32 12.72 2.96
N LEU A 177 7.54 11.65 3.02
CA LEU A 177 6.69 11.18 1.95
C LEU A 177 5.24 11.40 2.37
N GLU A 178 4.43 11.98 1.50
CA GLU A 178 3.00 12.19 1.73
C GLU A 178 2.21 11.41 0.67
N PHE A 179 1.04 10.90 1.03
CA PHE A 179 0.20 10.07 0.16
C PHE A 179 -1.27 10.44 0.36
N ASP A 180 -2.01 10.52 -0.74
CA ASP A 180 -3.47 10.59 -0.72
C ASP A 180 -4.03 9.19 -1.02
N ILE A 181 -4.78 8.62 -0.09
CA ILE A 181 -5.31 7.26 -0.15
C ILE A 181 -6.83 7.32 -0.36
N PRO A 182 -7.34 7.04 -1.57
CA PRO A 182 -8.76 7.03 -1.84
C PRO A 182 -9.46 5.92 -1.07
N ILE A 183 -10.60 6.25 -0.47
CA ILE A 183 -11.46 5.32 0.26
C ILE A 183 -12.59 4.91 -0.68
N LYS A 184 -12.67 3.61 -0.97
CA LYS A 184 -13.73 3.00 -1.77
C LYS A 184 -14.67 2.19 -0.88
#